data_AF-A0A959J850-F1
#
_entry.id   AF-A0A959J850-F1
#
_cell.length_a   1.000
_cell.length_b   1.000
_cell.length_c   1.000
_cell.angle_alpha   90.00
_cell.angle_beta   90.00
_cell.angle_gamma   90.00
#
_symmetry.space_group_name_H-M   'P 1'
#
loop_
_entity.id
_entity.type
_entity.pdbx_description
1 polymer ?
#
loop_
_entity_poly.entity_id
_entity_poly.type
_entity_poly.pdbx_seq_one_letter_code
_entity_poly.pdbx_strand_id
1 'polypeptide(L)'
;MAKSNHPSRRRNTNLKAAKNKNGAMIEITQDSFEGIMPHPDILNEYKAIHPDLPERLLAMAEKEGDHRRLCDRKLIRNAFWTDLLNNLFALLSVGVVVFLCYLLIKNDNAEEAASVAKVVIVSLASVFVFRRIITKPKEKS
;
A
#
# COMPACT_ATOMS: atom_id res chain seq x y z
N MET A 1 -21.83 -15.38 -39.23
CA MET A 1 -21.87 -13.99 -38.73
C MET A 1 -22.36 -14.09 -37.28
N ALA A 2 -21.66 -13.70 -36.22
CA ALA A 2 -20.97 -12.44 -35.98
C ALA A 2 -19.73 -12.61 -35.09
N LYS A 3 -18.78 -11.70 -35.31
CA LYS A 3 -17.46 -11.59 -34.69
C LYS A 3 -17.56 -10.50 -33.62
N SER A 4 -17.43 -10.83 -32.33
CA SER A 4 -17.33 -9.83 -31.26
C SER A 4 -15.91 -9.78 -30.73
N ASN A 5 -15.21 -8.74 -31.18
CA ASN A 5 -13.90 -8.27 -30.74
C ASN A 5 -13.70 -8.35 -29.22
N HIS A 6 -12.60 -8.96 -28.81
CA HIS A 6 -11.97 -8.66 -27.52
C HIS A 6 -10.66 -7.90 -27.80
N PRO A 7 -10.59 -6.57 -27.57
CA PRO A 7 -9.33 -5.88 -27.33
C PRO A 7 -8.95 -6.18 -25.86
N SER A 8 -7.72 -6.41 -25.43
CA SER A 8 -6.44 -5.85 -25.85
C SER A 8 -5.32 -6.77 -25.38
N ARG A 9 -4.69 -7.52 -26.29
CA ARG A 9 -3.44 -8.25 -26.03
C ARG A 9 -2.28 -7.25 -26.07
N ARG A 10 -1.93 -6.65 -24.92
CA ARG A 10 -0.73 -5.81 -24.79
C ARG A 10 0.52 -6.68 -24.98
N ARG A 11 0.96 -6.77 -26.23
CA ARG A 11 2.21 -7.38 -26.66
C ARG A 11 3.36 -6.46 -26.23
N ASN A 12 3.86 -6.65 -25.01
CA ASN A 12 5.14 -6.08 -24.60
C ASN A 12 6.25 -7.06 -25.02
N THR A 13 6.69 -6.95 -26.27
CA THR A 13 7.85 -7.68 -26.79
C THR A 13 9.14 -7.10 -26.24
N ASN A 14 9.49 -7.42 -25.00
CA ASN A 14 10.88 -7.45 -24.59
C ASN A 14 11.42 -8.86 -24.84
N LEU A 15 11.54 -9.19 -26.13
CA LEU A 15 12.25 -10.38 -26.59
C LEU A 15 13.72 -10.19 -26.25
N LYS A 16 14.17 -10.68 -25.09
CA LYS A 16 15.58 -10.98 -24.90
C LYS A 16 15.91 -12.16 -25.82
N ALA A 17 16.23 -11.85 -27.07
CA ALA A 17 16.73 -12.80 -28.05
C ALA A 17 18.10 -13.31 -27.58
N ALA A 18 18.10 -14.41 -26.82
CA ALA A 18 19.32 -15.15 -26.53
C ALA A 18 19.75 -15.88 -27.82
N LYS A 19 20.69 -15.28 -28.54
CA LYS A 19 21.23 -15.81 -29.81
C LYS A 19 22.11 -17.04 -29.53
N ASN A 20 21.62 -18.24 -29.85
CA ASN A 20 22.45 -19.44 -29.95
C ASN A 20 23.14 -19.48 -31.34
N LYS A 21 24.37 -20.01 -31.41
CA LYS A 21 25.29 -19.98 -32.55
C LYS A 21 24.80 -20.71 -33.82
N ASN A 22 23.64 -21.37 -33.79
CA ASN A 22 23.12 -22.19 -34.89
C ASN A 22 21.83 -21.65 -35.54
N GLY A 23 21.50 -20.36 -35.40
CA GLY A 23 20.46 -19.71 -36.20
C GLY A 23 19.01 -20.13 -35.93
N ALA A 24 18.76 -21.07 -35.01
CA ALA A 24 17.41 -21.39 -34.56
C ALA A 24 16.93 -20.37 -33.52
N MET A 25 15.86 -19.64 -33.84
CA MET A 25 15.10 -18.88 -32.84
C MET A 25 14.34 -19.86 -31.96
N ILE A 26 14.74 -19.96 -30.69
CA ILE A 26 13.95 -20.66 -29.68
C ILE A 26 12.99 -19.63 -29.09
N GLU A 27 11.72 -19.71 -29.46
CA GLU A 27 10.64 -18.92 -28.86
C GLU A 27 10.26 -19.55 -27.53
N ILE A 28 10.85 -19.04 -26.44
CA ILE A 28 10.43 -19.42 -25.08
C ILE A 28 9.17 -18.61 -24.79
N THR A 29 7.99 -19.22 -25.02
CA THR A 29 6.70 -18.64 -24.58
C THR A 29 6.56 -18.89 -23.08
N GLN A 30 6.84 -17.87 -22.28
CA GLN A 30 6.64 -17.92 -20.83
C GLN A 30 5.27 -17.28 -20.52
N ASP A 31 4.22 -18.09 -20.46
CA ASP A 31 2.90 -17.63 -20.04
C ASP A 31 2.87 -17.47 -18.52
N SER A 32 3.10 -16.23 -18.05
CA SER A 32 2.94 -15.85 -16.65
C SER A 32 1.48 -15.44 -16.39
N PHE A 33 0.71 -16.30 -15.74
CA PHE A 33 -0.62 -15.93 -15.24
C PHE A 33 -0.49 -15.47 -13.78
N GLU A 34 -0.86 -14.21 -13.52
CA GLU A 34 -0.94 -13.64 -12.18
C GLU A 34 -2.40 -13.59 -11.74
N GLY A 35 -2.77 -14.48 -10.83
CA GLY A 35 -4.10 -14.62 -10.26
C GLY A 35 -4.16 -15.86 -9.36
N ILE A 36 -5.18 -15.95 -8.51
CA ILE A 36 -5.36 -17.09 -7.59
C ILE A 36 -5.90 -18.33 -8.35
N MET A 37 -6.48 -18.14 -9.54
CA MET A 37 -6.95 -19.23 -10.39
C MET A 37 -5.99 -19.51 -11.55
N PRO A 38 -5.63 -20.79 -11.79
CA PRO A 38 -4.85 -21.18 -12.95
C PRO A 38 -5.66 -20.99 -14.25
N HIS A 39 -4.97 -21.01 -15.39
CA HIS A 39 -5.62 -20.92 -16.70
C HIS A 39 -6.64 -22.07 -16.87
N PRO A 40 -7.81 -21.84 -17.51
CA PRO A 40 -8.82 -22.87 -17.73
C PRO A 40 -8.28 -24.15 -18.40
N ASP A 41 -7.29 -24.00 -19.27
CA ASP A 41 -6.64 -25.14 -19.94
C ASP A 41 -5.86 -26.02 -18.95
N ILE A 42 -5.16 -25.42 -17.99
CA ILE A 42 -4.43 -26.14 -16.94
C ILE A 42 -5.42 -26.78 -15.95
N LEU A 43 -6.55 -26.12 -15.70
CA LEU A 43 -7.67 -26.67 -14.91
C LEU A 43 -8.23 -27.98 -15.51
N ASN A 44 -8.28 -28.07 -16.83
CA ASN A 44 -8.69 -29.31 -17.53
C ASN A 44 -7.64 -30.42 -17.39
N GLU A 45 -6.35 -30.07 -17.37
CA GLU A 45 -5.28 -31.03 -17.08
C GLU A 45 -5.37 -31.56 -15.63
N TYR A 46 -5.69 -30.71 -14.66
CA TYR A 46 -5.95 -31.16 -13.28
C TYR A 46 -7.15 -32.10 -13.17
N LYS A 47 -8.21 -31.86 -13.96
CA LYS A 47 -9.38 -32.75 -14.04
C LYS A 47 -9.01 -34.14 -14.58
N ALA A 48 -8.05 -34.21 -15.50
CA ALA A 48 -7.55 -35.47 -16.06
C ALA A 48 -6.73 -36.29 -15.04
N ILE A 49 -6.07 -35.63 -14.09
CA ILE A 49 -5.37 -36.29 -12.97
C ILE A 49 -6.38 -36.82 -11.96
N HIS A 50 -7.36 -36.00 -11.57
CA HIS A 50 -8.43 -36.40 -10.68
C HIS A 50 -9.64 -35.48 -10.86
N PRO A 51 -10.87 -36.02 -11.01
CA PRO A 51 -12.05 -35.23 -11.38
C PRO A 51 -12.44 -34.16 -10.34
N ASP A 52 -12.08 -34.35 -9.06
CA ASP A 52 -12.37 -33.46 -7.92
C ASP A 52 -11.35 -32.30 -7.72
N LEU A 53 -10.17 -32.37 -8.34
CA LEU A 53 -9.11 -31.38 -8.16
C LEU A 53 -9.50 -29.94 -8.54
N PRO A 54 -10.20 -29.71 -9.68
CA PRO A 54 -10.67 -28.38 -10.06
C PRO A 54 -11.52 -27.70 -8.98
N GLU A 55 -12.44 -28.44 -8.37
CA GLU A 55 -13.38 -27.95 -7.38
C GLU A 55 -12.68 -27.63 -6.06
N ARG A 56 -11.77 -28.51 -5.63
CA ARG A 56 -10.92 -28.26 -4.45
C ARG A 56 -10.00 -27.05 -4.62
N LEU A 57 -9.47 -26.83 -5.83
CA LEU A 57 -8.63 -25.68 -6.12
C LEU A 57 -9.44 -24.38 -6.13
N LEU A 58 -10.65 -24.42 -6.71
CA LEU A 58 -11.58 -23.28 -6.70
C LEU A 58 -11.98 -22.93 -5.26
N ALA A 59 -12.32 -23.92 -4.43
CA ALA A 59 -12.63 -23.72 -3.02
C ALA A 59 -11.45 -23.13 -2.23
N MET A 60 -10.22 -23.55 -2.55
CA MET A 60 -9.00 -23.00 -1.95
C MET A 60 -8.77 -21.55 -2.37
N ALA A 61 -9.01 -21.22 -3.65
CA ALA A 61 -8.92 -19.88 -4.19
C ALA A 61 -9.95 -18.92 -3.59
N GLU A 62 -11.20 -19.39 -3.43
CA GLU A 62 -12.27 -18.63 -2.79
C GLU A 62 -11.96 -18.34 -1.32
N LYS A 63 -11.49 -19.36 -0.58
CA LYS A 63 -11.06 -19.22 0.81
C LYS A 63 -9.93 -18.21 0.98
N GLU A 64 -8.95 -18.19 0.07
CA GLU A 64 -7.87 -17.20 0.08
C GLU A 64 -8.38 -15.78 -0.22
N GLY A 65 -9.32 -15.66 -1.17
CA GLY A 65 -10.00 -14.40 -1.46
C GLY A 65 -10.76 -13.86 -0.24
N ASP A 66 -11.47 -14.71 0.48
CA ASP A 66 -12.17 -14.33 1.71
C ASP A 66 -11.23 -14.00 2.85
N HIS A 67 -10.15 -14.76 3.01
CA HIS A 67 -9.12 -14.45 4.01
C HIS A 67 -8.51 -13.07 3.78
N ARG A 68 -8.16 -12.73 2.52
CA ARG A 68 -7.66 -11.41 2.15
C ARG A 68 -8.68 -10.31 2.46
N ARG A 69 -9.94 -10.47 2.05
CA ARG A 69 -11.00 -9.50 2.35
C ARG A 69 -11.19 -9.29 3.84
N LEU A 70 -11.09 -10.36 4.64
CA LEU A 70 -11.16 -10.28 6.10
C LEU A 70 -9.97 -9.52 6.70
N CYS A 71 -8.76 -9.77 6.20
CA CYS A 71 -7.55 -9.04 6.60
C CYS A 71 -7.65 -7.56 6.21
N ASP A 72 -8.07 -7.25 4.98
CA ASP A 72 -8.25 -5.88 4.50
C ASP A 72 -9.27 -5.12 5.36
N ARG A 73 -10.41 -5.75 5.68
CA ARG A 73 -11.41 -5.17 6.59
C ARG A 73 -10.85 -4.88 7.98
N LYS A 74 -10.06 -5.80 8.54
CA LYS A 74 -9.41 -5.60 9.85
C LYS A 74 -8.39 -4.47 9.78
N LEU A 75 -7.61 -4.41 8.71
CA LEU A 75 -6.56 -3.41 8.53
C LEU A 75 -7.15 -2.01 8.37
N ILE A 76 -8.18 -1.86 7.54
CA ILE A 76 -8.93 -0.60 7.38
C ILE A 76 -9.58 -0.18 8.70
N ARG A 77 -10.22 -1.12 9.40
CA ARG A 77 -10.85 -0.82 10.70
C ARG A 77 -9.81 -0.36 11.71
N ASN A 78 -8.70 -1.07 11.83
CA ASN A 78 -7.63 -0.71 12.76
C ASN A 78 -7.00 0.64 12.41
N ALA A 79 -6.80 0.93 11.12
CA ALA A 79 -6.31 2.23 10.66
C ALA A 79 -7.23 3.38 11.12
N PHE A 80 -8.55 3.23 10.98
CA PHE A 80 -9.51 4.21 11.46
C PHE A 80 -9.43 4.42 12.98
N TRP A 81 -9.33 3.35 13.77
CA TRP A 81 -9.18 3.46 15.22
C TRP A 81 -7.88 4.16 15.60
N THR A 82 -6.77 3.82 14.96
CA THR A 82 -5.48 4.48 15.21
C THR A 82 -5.52 5.96 14.86
N ASP A 83 -6.17 6.32 13.75
CA ASP A 83 -6.31 7.72 13.33
C ASP A 83 -7.17 8.52 14.32
N LEU A 84 -8.25 7.92 14.82
CA LEU A 84 -9.13 8.56 15.79
C LEU A 84 -8.43 8.78 17.14
N LEU A 85 -7.67 7.77 17.60
CA LEU A 85 -6.84 7.89 18.81
C LEU A 85 -5.75 8.95 18.63
N ASN A 86 -5.04 8.94 17.50
CA ASN A 86 -4.00 9.91 17.21
C ASN A 86 -4.54 11.35 17.22
N ASN A 87 -5.69 11.56 16.57
CA ASN A 87 -6.34 12.88 16.56
C ASN A 87 -6.78 13.32 17.96
N LEU A 88 -7.30 12.40 18.78
CA LEU A 88 -7.67 12.68 20.16
C LEU A 88 -6.46 13.05 21.03
N PHE A 89 -5.35 12.30 20.93
CA PHE A 89 -4.11 12.60 21.64
C PHE A 89 -3.50 13.92 21.17
N ALA A 90 -3.56 14.24 19.88
CA ALA A 90 -3.10 15.52 19.35
C ALA A 90 -3.92 16.69 19.93
N LEU A 91 -5.26 16.56 19.93
CA LEU A 91 -6.16 17.57 20.50
C LEU A 91 -5.91 17.75 22.00
N LEU A 92 -5.77 16.65 22.74
CA LEU A 92 -5.50 16.68 24.18
C LEU A 92 -4.14 17.31 24.49
N SER A 93 -3.10 17.00 23.71
CA SER A 93 -1.77 17.60 23.84
C SER A 93 -1.81 19.13 23.68
N VAL A 94 -2.46 19.62 22.62
CA VAL A 94 -2.63 21.07 22.41
C VAL A 94 -3.46 21.70 23.54
N GLY A 95 -4.53 21.04 23.96
CA GLY A 95 -5.38 21.49 25.07
C GLY A 95 -4.60 21.66 26.38
N VAL A 96 -3.71 20.70 26.71
CA VAL A 96 -2.84 20.78 27.90
C VAL A 96 -1.88 21.95 27.81
N VAL A 97 -1.25 22.20 26.65
CA VAL A 97 -0.34 23.34 26.46
C VAL A 97 -1.08 24.67 26.63
N VAL A 98 -2.26 24.82 26.04
CA VAL A 98 -3.09 26.02 26.18
C VAL A 98 -3.52 26.22 27.64
N PHE A 99 -3.90 25.15 28.32
CA PHE A 99 -4.29 25.19 29.73
C PHE A 99 -3.11 25.60 30.65
N LEU A 100 -1.91 25.08 30.40
CA LEU A 100 -0.68 25.48 31.09
C LEU A 100 -0.38 26.98 30.88
N CYS A 101 -0.47 27.48 29.65
CA CYS A 101 -0.31 28.90 29.36
C CYS A 101 -1.35 29.75 30.11
N TYR A 102 -2.61 29.30 30.17
CA TYR A 102 -3.66 29.99 30.93
C TYR A 102 -3.35 30.07 32.44
N LEU A 103 -2.87 28.98 33.04
CA LEU A 103 -2.49 28.98 34.46
C LEU A 103 -1.30 29.91 34.74
N LEU A 104 -0.31 29.96 33.84
CA LEU A 104 0.84 30.86 33.99
C LEU A 104 0.45 32.33 33.94
N ILE A 105 -0.46 32.70 33.02
CA ILE A 105 -0.98 34.07 32.92
C ILE A 105 -1.78 34.44 34.18
N LYS A 106 -2.58 33.50 34.72
CA LYS A 106 -3.36 33.73 35.94
C LYS A 106 -2.47 33.97 37.18
N ASN A 107 -1.26 33.41 37.20
CA ASN A 107 -0.30 33.55 38.30
C ASN A 107 0.64 34.77 38.12
N ASP A 108 0.34 35.69 37.20
CA ASP A 108 1.11 36.91 36.89
C ASP A 108 2.51 36.68 36.28
N ASN A 109 2.80 35.44 35.86
CA ASN A 109 4.06 35.05 35.19
C ASN A 109 3.94 35.16 33.66
N ALA A 110 3.55 36.33 33.16
CA ALA A 110 3.32 36.55 31.73
C ALA A 110 4.58 36.34 30.87
N GLU A 111 5.77 36.68 31.41
CA GLU A 111 7.04 36.47 30.71
C GLU A 111 7.36 34.98 30.50
N GLU A 112 7.05 34.14 31.49
CA GLU A 112 7.25 32.69 31.41
C GLU A 112 6.33 32.07 30.35
N ALA A 113 5.06 32.49 30.33
CA ALA A 113 4.10 32.06 29.31
C ALA A 113 4.57 32.41 27.88
N ALA A 114 5.14 33.61 27.69
CA ALA A 114 5.68 34.04 26.40
C ALA A 114 6.89 33.20 25.95
N SER A 115 7.73 32.75 26.90
CA SER A 115 8.86 31.86 26.59
C SER A 115 8.39 30.51 26.05
N VAL A 116 7.38 29.92 26.68
CA VAL A 116 6.78 28.63 26.26
C VAL A 116 6.17 28.75 24.87
N ALA A 117 5.41 29.81 24.61
CA ALA A 117 4.81 30.04 23.30
C ALA A 117 5.87 30.15 22.18
N LYS A 118 6.98 30.85 22.44
CA LYS A 118 8.10 30.97 21.49
C LYS A 118 8.71 29.61 21.17
N VAL A 119 8.95 28.76 22.18
CA VAL A 119 9.51 27.42 21.99
C VAL A 119 8.60 26.54 21.13
N VAL A 120 7.29 26.59 21.34
CA VAL A 120 6.31 25.81 20.54
C VAL A 120 6.29 26.27 19.09
N ILE A 121 6.32 27.58 18.83
CA ILE A 121 6.33 28.11 17.46
C ILE A 121 7.63 27.72 16.74
N VAL A 122 8.78 27.88 17.39
CA VAL A 122 10.09 27.54 16.83
C VAL A 122 10.20 26.04 16.55
N SER A 123 9.68 25.18 17.45
CA SER A 123 9.71 23.73 17.25
C SER A 123 8.86 23.32 16.04
N LEU A 124 7.64 23.86 15.90
CA LEU A 124 6.78 23.61 14.73
C LEU A 124 7.44 24.10 13.43
N ALA A 125 7.98 25.31 13.42
CA ALA A 125 8.69 25.86 12.26
C ALA A 125 9.88 24.97 11.84
N SER A 126 10.64 24.46 12.80
CA SER A 126 11.78 23.58 12.51
C SER A 126 11.35 22.27 11.85
N VAL A 127 10.26 21.63 12.30
CA VAL A 127 9.70 20.41 11.68
C VAL A 127 9.35 20.65 10.21
N PHE A 128 8.73 21.79 9.88
CA PHE A 128 8.42 22.14 8.49
C PHE A 128 9.67 22.32 7.63
N VAL A 129 10.70 22.97 8.16
CA VAL A 129 12.00 23.14 7.47
C VAL A 129 12.68 21.79 7.25
N PHE A 130 12.77 20.94 8.28
CA PHE A 130 13.36 19.60 8.18
C PHE A 130 12.63 18.74 7.15
N ARG A 131 11.30 18.76 7.14
CA ARG A 131 10.50 18.05 6.12
C ARG A 131 10.86 18.52 4.72
N ARG A 132 11.01 19.83 4.48
CA ARG A 132 11.41 20.37 3.16
C ARG A 132 12.79 19.86 2.72
N ILE A 133 13.73 19.66 3.64
CA ILE A 133 15.09 19.17 3.34
C ILE A 133 15.06 17.68 2.98
N ILE A 134 14.34 16.85 3.72
CA ILE A 134 14.29 15.39 3.52
C ILE A 134 13.54 15.01 2.24
N THR A 135 12.58 15.83 1.78
CA THR A 135 11.78 15.53 0.59
C THR A 135 12.49 15.85 -0.73
N LYS A 136 13.77 16.23 -0.74
CA LYS A 136 14.52 16.34 -2.00
C LYS A 136 14.61 14.95 -2.62
N PRO A 137 14.08 14.74 -3.84
CA PRO A 137 14.11 13.43 -4.48
C PRO A 137 15.57 12.98 -4.64
N LYS A 138 15.86 11.73 -4.28
CA LYS A 138 17.14 11.12 -4.62
C LYS A 138 17.24 11.07 -6.14
N GLU A 139 17.97 12.02 -6.70
CA GLU A 139 18.47 11.94 -8.06
C GLU A 139 19.34 10.68 -8.14
N LYS A 140 18.90 9.73 -8.98
CA LYS A 140 19.55 8.44 -9.17
C LYS A 140 20.91 8.69 -9.84
N SER A 141 21.99 8.46 -9.09
CA SER A 141 23.34 8.23 -9.64
C SER A 141 23.54 6.76 -9.93
#